data_AF-A0A2T1DRP9-F1
#
_entry.id   AF-A0A2T1DRP9-F1
#
_cell.length_a   1.000
_cell.length_b   1.000
_cell.length_c   1.000
_cell.angle_alpha   90.00
_cell.angle_beta   90.00
_cell.angle_gamma   90.00
#
_symmetry.space_group_name_H-M   'P 1'
#
loop_
_entity.id
_entity.type
_entity.pdbx_description
1 polymer ?
#
loop_
_entity_poly.entity_id
_entity_poly.type
_entity_poly.pdbx_seq_one_letter_code
_entity_poly.pdbx_strand_id
1 'polypeptide(L)'
;MAQSSKSPRKRQQFSSSSAWAAETELVGVTMELEPLQTCALYAQYTIGLHAWFLDQVRQSDPDLSAQLHDGQTEKAFTISGLEGALETNGRMFQLKAGQSYQWTITALSKPIAQWLAKWLQQPPQVVALRNAPLQVRQITTTHPPMTYEQLWQAEYPDRFRVALSFTSPTSFRRRGLHLPLPMPFNVFHSYLRRWNVFSGIEFEPDEFLEWVDESIVIVRHRLESTRVLSGKKGTVTAFTGAIELELSAKAPRDDEYEQLLFALVHLAPYCGTGHKTTFGLGQTRLGWTLSELQSPPALQTILLDRIAELTELFIAQRYRTGGDRASQIAETLATIQARREFGESLKTIAEDLQMPYETVKVYAKRAKRGMSQE
;
A
#
# COMPACT_ATOMS: atom_id res chain seq x y z
N MET A 1 -6.05 16.25 50.95
CA MET A 1 -6.56 17.03 49.80
C MET A 1 -5.76 16.64 48.57
N ALA A 2 -6.39 15.98 47.62
CA ALA A 2 -5.75 15.42 46.43
C ALA A 2 -5.27 16.54 45.49
N GLN A 3 -3.97 16.55 45.19
CA GLN A 3 -3.40 17.37 44.11
C GLN A 3 -3.69 16.68 42.78
N SER A 4 -4.51 17.34 41.96
CA SER A 4 -4.76 16.97 40.56
C SER A 4 -3.49 17.24 39.74
N SER A 5 -2.80 16.17 39.33
CA SER A 5 -1.74 16.24 38.33
C SER A 5 -2.38 16.43 36.95
N LYS A 6 -2.37 17.65 36.44
CA LYS A 6 -2.68 17.92 35.03
C LYS A 6 -1.49 17.44 34.19
N SER A 7 -1.67 16.35 33.47
CA SER A 7 -0.76 15.94 32.39
C SER A 7 -0.60 17.09 31.38
N PRO A 8 0.60 17.39 30.89
CA PRO A 8 0.82 18.47 29.95
C PRO A 8 0.20 18.09 28.60
N ARG A 9 -0.70 18.95 28.06
CA ARG A 9 -1.15 18.87 26.67
C ARG A 9 0.08 19.04 25.76
N LYS A 10 0.56 17.96 25.15
CA LYS A 10 1.56 18.04 24.07
C LYS A 10 0.98 18.95 22.96
N ARG A 11 1.73 19.99 22.60
CA ARG A 11 1.39 20.94 21.54
C ARG A 11 1.42 20.17 20.21
N GLN A 12 0.34 20.22 19.42
CA GLN A 12 0.34 19.64 18.08
C GLN A 12 1.41 20.34 17.22
N GLN A 13 2.27 19.57 16.58
CA GLN A 13 3.33 20.08 15.72
C GLN A 13 3.07 19.58 14.30
N PHE A 14 2.65 20.49 13.41
CA PHE A 14 2.36 20.16 12.01
C PHE A 14 3.55 20.57 11.14
N SER A 15 3.93 19.73 10.17
CA SER A 15 4.90 20.10 9.14
C SER A 15 4.39 21.32 8.39
N SER A 16 5.19 22.37 8.33
CA SER A 16 4.88 23.55 7.54
C SER A 16 5.14 23.26 6.06
N SER A 17 4.09 23.13 5.26
CA SER A 17 4.21 23.04 3.79
C SER A 17 4.73 24.32 3.14
N SER A 18 4.77 25.44 3.87
CA SER A 18 5.30 26.73 3.43
C SER A 18 6.77 26.72 2.99
N ALA A 19 7.47 25.58 3.15
CA ALA A 19 8.85 25.39 2.73
C ALA A 19 9.00 24.59 1.43
N TRP A 20 7.93 24.07 0.84
CA TRP A 20 8.03 23.27 -0.40
C TRP A 20 8.07 24.19 -1.63
N ALA A 21 8.96 23.88 -2.57
CA ALA A 21 9.06 24.59 -3.85
C ALA A 21 7.79 24.36 -4.70
N ALA A 22 7.40 25.33 -5.53
CA ALA A 22 6.17 25.25 -6.35
C ALA A 22 6.23 24.15 -7.42
N GLU A 23 7.44 23.74 -7.73
CA GLU A 23 7.83 22.72 -8.71
C GLU A 23 7.90 21.33 -8.08
N THR A 24 7.71 21.17 -6.77
CA THR A 24 7.71 19.85 -6.10
C THR A 24 6.77 18.86 -6.79
N GLU A 25 7.28 17.67 -7.10
CA GLU A 25 6.54 16.59 -7.77
C GLU A 25 6.42 15.37 -6.89
N LEU A 26 7.46 15.12 -6.08
CA LEU A 26 7.59 13.99 -5.18
C LEU A 26 7.66 14.49 -3.75
N VAL A 27 6.81 13.99 -2.86
CA VAL A 27 6.89 14.30 -1.42
C VAL A 27 6.12 13.26 -0.61
N GLY A 28 6.70 12.83 0.52
CA GLY A 28 6.07 11.90 1.45
C GLY A 28 5.76 12.57 2.78
N VAL A 29 4.54 12.40 3.28
CA VAL A 29 4.11 12.91 4.59
C VAL A 29 3.61 11.78 5.47
N THR A 30 4.00 11.78 6.74
CA THR A 30 3.50 10.84 7.74
C THR A 30 2.69 11.57 8.79
N MET A 31 1.49 11.05 9.03
CA MET A 31 0.64 11.45 10.15
C MET A 31 0.94 10.55 11.35
N GLU A 32 1.21 11.17 12.49
CA GLU A 32 1.15 10.50 13.79
C GLU A 32 -0.29 10.54 14.30
N LEU A 33 -0.84 9.35 14.54
CA LEU A 33 -2.24 9.09 14.82
C LEU A 33 -2.40 8.44 16.20
N GLU A 34 -3.34 8.93 16.99
CA GLU A 34 -3.65 8.36 18.31
C GLU A 34 -5.17 8.11 18.46
N PRO A 35 -5.60 6.90 18.83
CA PRO A 35 -7.00 6.65 19.15
C PRO A 35 -7.36 7.32 20.48
N LEU A 36 -8.46 8.08 20.50
CA LEU A 36 -8.98 8.73 21.72
C LEU A 36 -9.30 7.76 22.84
N GLN A 37 -9.77 6.59 22.45
CA GLN A 37 -10.14 5.48 23.32
C GLN A 37 -9.78 4.20 22.59
N THR A 38 -9.56 3.12 23.35
CA THR A 38 -9.30 1.82 22.77
C THR A 38 -10.46 1.43 21.86
N CYS A 39 -10.17 1.17 20.59
CA CYS A 39 -11.19 0.94 19.58
C CYS A 39 -10.85 -0.26 18.69
N ALA A 40 -11.90 -0.86 18.12
CA ALA A 40 -11.77 -1.98 17.20
C ALA A 40 -11.55 -1.47 15.77
N LEU A 41 -10.60 -2.07 15.07
CA LEU A 41 -10.27 -1.79 13.68
C LEU A 41 -10.44 -3.06 12.85
N TYR A 42 -11.12 -2.96 11.72
CA TYR A 42 -11.44 -4.12 10.87
C TYR A 42 -10.22 -4.57 10.05
N ALA A 43 -10.18 -5.85 9.67
CA ALA A 43 -9.00 -6.46 9.04
C ALA A 43 -8.53 -5.76 7.75
N GLN A 44 -9.47 -5.26 6.95
CA GLN A 44 -9.23 -4.61 5.65
C GLN A 44 -9.18 -3.07 5.73
N TYR A 45 -8.74 -2.52 6.86
CA TYR A 45 -8.76 -1.07 7.11
C TYR A 45 -8.04 -0.22 6.07
N THR A 46 -7.08 -0.78 5.32
CA THR A 46 -6.37 -0.05 4.26
C THR A 46 -7.27 0.36 3.11
N ILE A 47 -8.40 -0.34 2.86
CA ILE A 47 -9.45 0.13 1.95
C ILE A 47 -10.07 1.43 2.48
N GLY A 48 -10.27 1.51 3.79
CA GLY A 48 -10.78 2.70 4.46
C GLY A 48 -9.83 3.88 4.39
N LEU A 49 -8.52 3.64 4.59
CA LEU A 49 -7.49 4.68 4.44
C LEU A 49 -7.46 5.24 3.02
N HIS A 50 -7.50 4.35 2.01
CA HIS A 50 -7.57 4.75 0.60
C HIS A 50 -8.82 5.59 0.30
N ALA A 51 -10.00 5.11 0.73
CA ALA A 51 -11.25 5.81 0.51
C ALA A 51 -11.28 7.17 1.22
N TRP A 52 -10.82 7.22 2.48
CA TRP A 52 -10.73 8.45 3.26
C TRP A 52 -9.81 9.46 2.57
N PHE A 53 -8.64 9.04 2.06
CA PHE A 53 -7.73 9.93 1.35
C PHE A 53 -8.37 10.53 0.10
N LEU A 54 -8.95 9.70 -0.77
CA LEU A 54 -9.62 10.20 -1.97
C LEU A 54 -10.81 11.10 -1.65
N ASP A 55 -11.49 10.87 -0.52
CA ASP A 55 -12.56 11.72 -0.01
C ASP A 55 -12.04 13.09 0.41
N GLN A 56 -10.89 13.17 1.10
CA GLN A 56 -10.23 14.45 1.42
C GLN A 56 -9.87 15.23 0.16
N VAL A 57 -9.32 14.54 -0.85
CA VAL A 57 -9.05 15.17 -2.15
C VAL A 57 -10.35 15.68 -2.76
N ARG A 58 -11.39 14.85 -2.83
CA ARG A 58 -12.68 15.20 -3.45
C ARG A 58 -13.35 16.40 -2.80
N GLN A 59 -13.25 16.56 -1.48
CA GLN A 59 -13.86 17.68 -0.75
C GLN A 59 -13.28 19.05 -1.14
N SER A 60 -12.02 19.08 -1.59
CA SER A 60 -11.32 20.32 -1.95
C SER A 60 -11.04 20.47 -3.45
N ASP A 61 -10.92 19.35 -4.15
CA ASP A 61 -10.65 19.25 -5.59
C ASP A 61 -11.31 17.97 -6.18
N PRO A 62 -12.60 18.05 -6.57
CA PRO A 62 -13.33 16.92 -7.14
C PRO A 62 -12.71 16.37 -8.44
N ASP A 63 -12.15 17.24 -9.28
CA ASP A 63 -11.59 16.87 -10.58
C ASP A 63 -10.28 16.09 -10.40
N LEU A 64 -9.41 16.54 -9.49
CA LEU A 64 -8.20 15.79 -9.12
C LEU A 64 -8.57 14.42 -8.53
N SER A 65 -9.57 14.35 -7.66
CA SER A 65 -10.02 13.06 -7.10
C SER A 65 -10.52 12.09 -8.19
N ALA A 66 -11.28 12.59 -9.18
CA ALA A 66 -11.71 11.80 -10.32
C ALA A 66 -10.53 11.31 -11.17
N GLN A 67 -9.53 12.14 -11.43
CA GLN A 67 -8.31 11.73 -12.15
C GLN A 67 -7.55 10.62 -11.40
N LEU A 68 -7.40 10.76 -10.06
CA LEU A 68 -6.76 9.76 -9.22
C LEU A 68 -7.56 8.45 -9.15
N HIS A 69 -8.89 8.51 -9.25
CA HIS A 69 -9.76 7.33 -9.21
C HIS A 69 -9.87 6.63 -10.58
N ASP A 70 -10.18 7.38 -11.65
CA ASP A 70 -10.64 6.86 -12.94
C ASP A 70 -9.59 6.93 -14.07
N GLY A 71 -8.54 7.76 -13.94
CA GLY A 71 -7.83 8.27 -15.13
C GLY A 71 -6.50 7.62 -15.54
N GLN A 72 -5.84 6.80 -14.72
CA GLN A 72 -4.45 6.38 -15.00
C GLN A 72 -4.17 4.89 -14.72
N THR A 73 -3.32 4.31 -15.58
CA THR A 73 -2.74 2.96 -15.43
C THR A 73 -1.88 2.85 -14.18
N GLU A 74 -1.07 3.87 -13.91
CA GLU A 74 -0.33 4.05 -12.66
C GLU A 74 -0.95 5.19 -11.85
N LYS A 75 -1.10 5.01 -10.53
CA LYS A 75 -1.69 6.04 -9.67
C LYS A 75 -0.62 7.02 -9.21
N ALA A 76 -0.93 8.30 -9.24
CA ALA A 76 0.00 9.37 -8.86
C ALA A 76 0.25 9.52 -7.35
N PHE A 77 -0.04 8.49 -6.55
CA PHE A 77 0.19 8.50 -5.11
C PHE A 77 0.41 7.09 -4.55
N THR A 78 0.94 7.02 -3.34
CA THR A 78 0.97 5.79 -2.52
C THR A 78 0.45 6.08 -1.12
N ILE A 79 0.00 5.04 -0.42
CA ILE A 79 -0.29 5.11 1.03
C ILE A 79 0.31 3.89 1.72
N SER A 80 0.70 4.05 2.99
CA SER A 80 1.07 2.92 3.85
C SER A 80 -0.16 2.28 4.52
N GLY A 81 0.03 1.12 5.15
CA GLY A 81 -0.84 0.68 6.25
C GLY A 81 -0.56 1.49 7.53
N LEU A 82 -1.28 1.18 8.61
CA LEU A 82 -0.94 1.75 9.92
C LEU A 82 0.31 1.05 10.44
N GLU A 83 1.40 1.80 10.62
CA GLU A 83 2.59 1.32 11.31
C GLU A 83 2.40 1.53 12.83
N GLY A 84 2.54 0.47 13.62
CA GLY A 84 2.34 0.50 15.08
C GLY A 84 1.85 -0.84 15.63
N ALA A 85 1.65 -0.93 16.95
CA ALA A 85 1.21 -2.16 17.60
C ALA A 85 -0.29 -2.43 17.32
N LEU A 86 -0.56 -3.18 16.25
CA LEU A 86 -1.89 -3.68 15.89
C LEU A 86 -2.16 -5.03 16.57
N GLU A 87 -2.64 -4.97 17.82
CA GLU A 87 -2.99 -6.19 18.55
C GLU A 87 -4.28 -6.80 17.99
N THR A 88 -4.42 -8.12 18.09
CA THR A 88 -5.62 -8.83 17.67
C THR A 88 -6.53 -9.11 18.87
N ASN A 89 -7.80 -8.73 18.77
CA ASN A 89 -8.84 -9.08 19.73
C ASN A 89 -10.00 -9.77 18.99
N GLY A 90 -10.02 -11.10 19.05
CA GLY A 90 -10.97 -11.91 18.29
C GLY A 90 -10.80 -11.70 16.78
N ARG A 91 -11.87 -11.24 16.11
CA ARG A 91 -11.92 -11.01 14.65
C ARG A 91 -11.64 -9.55 14.24
N MET A 92 -11.07 -8.75 15.13
CA MET A 92 -10.76 -7.34 14.92
C MET A 92 -9.36 -7.01 15.43
N PHE A 93 -8.72 -6.01 14.84
CA PHE A 93 -7.58 -5.35 15.45
C PHE A 93 -8.06 -4.47 16.60
N GLN A 94 -7.18 -4.23 17.55
CA GLN A 94 -7.40 -3.33 18.65
C GLN A 94 -6.34 -2.23 18.61
N LEU A 95 -6.80 -1.00 18.43
CA LEU A 95 -5.98 0.18 18.59
C LEU A 95 -6.11 0.62 20.04
N LYS A 96 -5.00 0.67 20.78
CA LYS A 96 -5.00 1.00 22.21
C LYS A 96 -4.92 2.51 22.43
N ALA A 97 -5.75 3.03 23.34
CA ALA A 97 -5.64 4.42 23.79
C ALA A 97 -4.21 4.73 24.27
N GLY A 98 -3.70 5.90 23.91
CA GLY A 98 -2.35 6.33 24.28
C GLY A 98 -1.21 5.68 23.48
N GLN A 99 -1.49 4.75 22.55
CA GLN A 99 -0.49 4.25 21.60
C GLN A 99 -0.48 5.13 20.34
N SER A 100 0.73 5.29 19.78
CA SER A 100 0.95 6.06 18.56
C SER A 100 1.01 5.13 17.34
N TYR A 101 0.35 5.54 16.27
CA TYR A 101 0.32 4.86 14.98
C TYR A 101 0.77 5.83 13.90
N GLN A 102 1.46 5.34 12.88
CA GLN A 102 1.92 6.17 11.78
C GLN A 102 1.21 5.78 10.49
N TRP A 103 0.88 6.78 9.68
CA TRP A 103 0.32 6.58 8.35
C TRP A 103 0.94 7.53 7.36
N THR A 104 1.52 6.99 6.29
CA THR A 104 2.25 7.73 5.27
C THR A 104 1.43 7.86 4.00
N ILE A 105 1.49 9.04 3.39
CA ILE A 105 0.96 9.35 2.05
C ILE A 105 2.11 9.93 1.23
N THR A 106 2.30 9.45 0.02
CA THR A 106 3.31 9.98 -0.90
C THR A 106 2.67 10.46 -2.20
N ALA A 107 3.01 11.68 -2.60
CA ALA A 107 2.72 12.26 -3.90
C ALA A 107 3.78 11.83 -4.93
N LEU A 108 3.32 11.50 -6.15
CA LEU A 108 4.17 11.14 -7.30
C LEU A 108 4.01 12.08 -8.49
N SER A 109 3.26 13.17 -8.35
CA SER A 109 3.13 14.17 -9.41
C SER A 109 2.89 15.55 -8.83
N LYS A 110 3.24 16.57 -9.62
CA LYS A 110 3.06 17.98 -9.25
C LYS A 110 1.63 18.33 -8.78
N PRO A 111 0.53 17.92 -9.46
CA PRO A 111 -0.82 18.25 -9.00
C PRO A 111 -1.13 17.77 -7.57
N ILE A 112 -0.77 16.52 -7.23
CA ILE A 112 -1.03 15.99 -5.90
C ILE A 112 -0.05 16.55 -4.85
N ALA A 113 1.19 16.85 -5.21
CA ALA A 113 2.15 17.50 -4.31
C ALA A 113 1.67 18.91 -3.93
N GLN A 114 1.16 19.68 -4.91
CA GLN A 114 0.56 20.98 -4.68
C GLN A 114 -0.73 20.90 -3.86
N TRP A 115 -1.56 19.89 -4.12
CA TRP A 115 -2.75 19.62 -3.31
C TRP A 115 -2.37 19.29 -1.86
N LEU A 116 -1.39 18.41 -1.62
CA LEU A 116 -0.88 18.09 -0.29
C LEU A 116 -0.36 19.34 0.42
N ALA A 117 0.39 20.20 -0.28
CA ALA A 117 0.92 21.43 0.28
C ALA A 117 -0.20 22.35 0.80
N LYS A 118 -1.29 22.49 0.04
CA LYS A 118 -2.48 23.26 0.44
C LYS A 118 -3.23 22.57 1.60
N TRP A 119 -3.42 21.26 1.49
CA TRP A 119 -4.11 20.44 2.50
C TRP A 119 -3.43 20.51 3.87
N LEU A 120 -2.10 20.55 3.91
CA LEU A 120 -1.32 20.71 5.16
C LEU A 120 -1.48 22.08 5.84
N GLN A 121 -2.02 23.10 5.17
CA GLN A 121 -2.31 24.39 5.81
C GLN A 121 -3.55 24.29 6.72
N GLN A 122 -4.45 23.35 6.43
CA GLN A 122 -5.65 23.07 7.20
C GLN A 122 -5.83 21.55 7.33
N PRO A 123 -4.91 20.87 8.05
CA PRO A 123 -4.94 19.42 8.13
C PRO A 123 -6.17 18.97 8.94
N PRO A 124 -6.72 17.78 8.63
CA PRO A 124 -7.83 17.24 9.38
C PRO A 124 -7.40 16.92 10.81
N GLN A 125 -8.32 17.09 11.75
CA GLN A 125 -8.08 16.74 13.15
C GLN A 125 -8.20 15.24 13.42
N VAL A 126 -8.93 14.53 12.55
CA VAL A 126 -9.26 13.11 12.73
C VAL A 126 -9.20 12.38 11.39
N VAL A 127 -8.53 11.23 11.37
CA VAL A 127 -8.67 10.20 10.34
C VAL A 127 -9.73 9.21 10.82
N ALA A 128 -10.89 9.18 10.15
CA ALA A 128 -12.04 8.39 10.59
C ALA A 128 -12.11 7.06 9.83
N LEU A 129 -11.78 5.95 10.51
CA LEU A 129 -11.91 4.59 9.97
C LEU A 129 -13.13 3.88 10.58
N ARG A 130 -14.32 4.20 10.06
CA ARG A 130 -15.60 3.70 10.60
C ARG A 130 -15.71 4.01 12.11
N ASN A 131 -15.64 2.98 12.96
CA ASN A 131 -15.77 3.08 14.40
C ASN A 131 -14.42 3.33 15.11
N ALA A 132 -13.34 3.57 14.37
CA ALA A 132 -12.00 3.88 14.87
C ALA A 132 -11.56 5.30 14.44
N PRO A 133 -12.04 6.36 15.11
CA PRO A 133 -11.54 7.72 14.87
C PRO A 133 -10.15 7.89 15.48
N LEU A 134 -9.19 8.33 14.67
CA LEU A 134 -7.80 8.53 15.06
C LEU A 134 -7.46 10.02 15.02
N GLN A 135 -7.04 10.58 16.15
CA GLN A 135 -6.63 11.98 16.22
C GLN A 135 -5.28 12.18 15.57
N VAL A 136 -5.17 13.19 14.71
CA VAL A 136 -3.90 13.62 14.15
C VAL A 136 -3.16 14.43 15.21
N ARG A 137 -2.01 13.92 15.65
CA ARG A 137 -1.14 14.56 16.65
C ARG A 137 -0.07 15.43 16.01
N GLN A 138 0.50 14.91 14.93
CA GLN A 138 1.61 15.52 14.25
C GLN A 138 1.60 15.06 12.79
N ILE A 139 2.10 15.92 11.91
CA ILE A 139 2.38 15.57 10.53
C ILE A 139 3.84 15.93 10.26
N THR A 140 4.61 15.02 9.66
CA THR A 140 6.01 15.23 9.30
C THR A 140 6.24 14.92 7.85
N THR A 141 7.20 15.60 7.23
CA THR A 141 7.70 15.22 5.91
C THR A 141 8.65 14.04 6.07
N THR A 142 8.27 12.88 5.56
CA THR A 142 9.02 11.61 5.65
C THR A 142 9.92 11.40 4.46
N HIS A 143 9.47 11.83 3.28
CA HIS A 143 10.30 11.90 2.09
C HIS A 143 10.37 13.36 1.64
N PRO A 144 11.58 13.94 1.48
CA PRO A 144 11.73 15.36 1.19
C PRO A 144 11.04 15.75 -0.13
N PRO A 145 10.62 17.01 -0.29
CA PRO A 145 10.12 17.50 -1.56
C PRO A 145 11.24 17.41 -2.62
N MET A 146 10.94 16.75 -3.74
CA MET A 146 11.86 16.52 -4.86
C MET A 146 11.13 16.71 -6.20
N THR A 147 11.91 16.87 -7.27
CA THR A 147 11.48 16.79 -8.67
C THR A 147 12.12 15.57 -9.34
N TYR A 148 11.52 15.10 -10.43
CA TYR A 148 12.12 14.03 -11.23
C TYR A 148 13.44 14.48 -11.88
N GLU A 149 13.55 15.76 -12.25
CA GLU A 149 14.78 16.35 -12.75
C GLU A 149 15.91 16.29 -11.71
N GLN A 150 15.61 16.57 -10.43
CA GLN A 150 16.59 16.41 -9.34
C GLN A 150 17.02 14.96 -9.13
N LEU A 151 16.11 14.00 -9.27
CA LEU A 151 16.47 12.58 -9.21
C LEU A 151 17.35 12.16 -10.39
N TRP A 152 17.05 12.67 -11.59
CA TRP A 152 17.83 12.42 -12.81
C TRP A 152 19.23 13.01 -12.70
N GLN A 153 19.36 14.25 -12.25
CA GLN A 153 20.63 14.97 -12.14
C GLN A 153 21.46 14.59 -10.90
N ALA A 154 20.95 13.69 -10.04
CA ALA A 154 21.68 13.27 -8.86
C ALA A 154 22.96 12.53 -9.25
N GLU A 155 24.09 12.93 -8.65
CA GLU A 155 25.35 12.22 -8.82
C GLU A 155 25.23 10.78 -8.31
N TYR A 156 25.64 9.82 -9.14
CA TYR A 156 25.71 8.42 -8.78
C TYR A 156 27.17 7.99 -8.57
N PRO A 157 27.43 7.06 -7.61
CA PRO A 157 28.79 6.62 -7.32
C PRO A 157 29.36 5.77 -8.45
N ASP A 158 30.70 5.78 -8.60
CA ASP A 158 31.43 4.91 -9.56
C ASP A 158 31.10 3.42 -9.44
N ARG A 159 30.64 3.00 -8.25
CA ARG A 159 30.20 1.63 -7.97
C ARG A 159 28.76 1.63 -7.49
N PHE A 160 27.88 1.06 -8.30
CA PHE A 160 26.50 0.84 -7.90
C PHE A 160 26.39 -0.40 -6.99
N ARG A 161 26.09 -0.16 -5.72
CA ARG A 161 25.69 -1.17 -4.75
C ARG A 161 24.68 -0.59 -3.79
N VAL A 162 23.47 -1.14 -3.75
CA VAL A 162 22.38 -0.58 -2.95
C VAL A 162 21.54 -1.67 -2.30
N ALA A 163 21.14 -1.42 -1.05
CA ALA A 163 20.15 -2.24 -0.38
C ALA A 163 18.75 -1.61 -0.49
N LEU A 164 17.76 -2.46 -0.73
CA LEU A 164 16.34 -2.11 -0.73
C LEU A 164 15.62 -2.98 0.30
N SER A 165 14.81 -2.34 1.13
CA SER A 165 14.00 -3.00 2.15
C SER A 165 12.51 -2.83 1.86
N PHE A 166 11.79 -3.93 1.78
CA PHE A 166 10.35 -4.02 1.52
C PHE A 166 9.63 -4.19 2.86
N THR A 167 9.16 -3.07 3.41
CA THR A 167 8.58 -2.99 4.77
C THR A 167 7.09 -3.32 4.80
N SER A 168 6.49 -3.58 3.65
CA SER A 168 5.13 -4.12 3.55
C SER A 168 5.08 -5.17 2.43
N PRO A 169 4.08 -6.06 2.44
CA PRO A 169 3.97 -7.11 1.44
C PRO A 169 4.05 -6.56 0.02
N THR A 170 5.00 -7.07 -0.75
CA THR A 170 5.32 -6.65 -2.12
C THR A 170 5.11 -7.82 -3.07
N SER A 171 4.52 -7.59 -4.24
CA SER A 171 4.29 -8.67 -5.22
C SER A 171 4.24 -8.14 -6.64
N PHE A 172 4.78 -8.95 -7.56
CA PHE A 172 4.72 -8.70 -8.99
C PHE A 172 3.73 -9.64 -9.67
N ARG A 173 3.43 -9.33 -10.93
CA ARG A 173 2.66 -10.21 -11.81
C ARG A 173 3.57 -10.69 -12.93
N ARG A 174 3.57 -11.99 -13.22
CA ARG A 174 4.26 -12.58 -14.36
C ARG A 174 3.31 -13.59 -15.02
N ARG A 175 2.96 -13.34 -16.28
CA ARG A 175 2.01 -14.18 -17.06
C ARG A 175 0.70 -14.46 -16.29
N GLY A 176 0.14 -13.43 -15.67
CA GLY A 176 -1.09 -13.52 -14.86
C GLY A 176 -0.92 -14.05 -13.43
N LEU A 177 0.21 -14.68 -13.10
CA LEU A 177 0.47 -15.27 -11.78
C LEU A 177 1.20 -14.30 -10.85
N HIS A 178 1.09 -14.51 -9.53
CA HIS A 178 1.87 -13.77 -8.54
C HIS A 178 3.34 -14.21 -8.57
N LEU A 179 4.25 -13.24 -8.51
CA LEU A 179 5.67 -13.46 -8.35
C LEU A 179 6.13 -12.79 -7.04
N PRO A 180 6.27 -13.57 -5.95
CA PRO A 180 6.67 -13.05 -4.65
C PRO A 180 8.21 -13.01 -4.50
N LEU A 181 8.92 -12.57 -5.54
CA LEU A 181 10.38 -12.49 -5.54
C LEU A 181 10.83 -11.16 -6.16
N PRO A 182 11.75 -10.42 -5.54
CA PRO A 182 12.28 -9.16 -6.06
C PRO A 182 13.38 -9.40 -7.10
N MET A 183 13.00 -10.01 -8.22
CA MET A 183 13.90 -10.12 -9.37
C MET A 183 14.25 -8.70 -9.89
N PRO A 184 15.52 -8.38 -10.20
CA PRO A 184 15.92 -7.04 -10.64
C PRO A 184 15.04 -6.51 -11.77
N PHE A 185 14.83 -7.30 -12.83
CA PHE A 185 13.90 -6.98 -13.92
C PHE A 185 12.53 -6.49 -13.40
N ASN A 186 11.92 -7.22 -12.46
CA ASN A 186 10.59 -6.88 -11.95
C ASN A 186 10.57 -5.66 -11.04
N VAL A 187 11.62 -5.49 -10.23
CA VAL A 187 11.80 -4.33 -9.35
C VAL A 187 11.92 -3.07 -10.20
N PHE A 188 12.84 -3.05 -11.16
CA PHE A 188 13.09 -1.89 -12.01
C PHE A 188 11.96 -1.62 -13.00
N HIS A 189 11.31 -2.66 -13.54
CA HIS A 189 10.09 -2.46 -14.32
C HIS A 189 8.99 -1.77 -13.48
N SER A 190 8.86 -2.11 -12.20
CA SER A 190 7.87 -1.43 -11.34
C SER A 190 8.15 0.06 -11.17
N TYR A 191 9.43 0.46 -11.07
CA TYR A 191 9.78 1.86 -10.90
C TYR A 191 9.69 2.60 -12.24
N LEU A 192 10.18 1.97 -13.32
CA LEU A 192 10.20 2.55 -14.65
C LEU A 192 8.80 2.91 -15.16
N ARG A 193 7.79 2.06 -14.91
CA ARG A 193 6.40 2.39 -15.30
C ARG A 193 5.91 3.69 -14.68
N ARG A 194 6.31 4.00 -13.45
CA ARG A 194 5.92 5.24 -12.77
C ARG A 194 6.81 6.41 -13.18
N TRP A 195 8.09 6.15 -13.39
CA TRP A 195 9.02 7.12 -13.97
C TRP A 195 8.48 7.63 -15.30
N ASN A 196 8.27 6.77 -16.30
CA ASN A 196 7.81 7.17 -17.63
C ASN A 196 6.47 7.91 -17.63
N VAL A 197 5.57 7.63 -16.68
CA VAL A 197 4.27 8.33 -16.59
C VAL A 197 4.38 9.72 -15.99
N PHE A 198 5.31 9.94 -15.05
CA PHE A 198 5.32 11.15 -14.21
C PHE A 198 6.55 12.04 -14.38
N SER A 199 7.68 11.52 -14.87
CA SER A 199 8.96 12.26 -14.93
C SER A 199 9.05 13.25 -16.09
N GLY A 200 8.32 13.00 -17.17
CA GLY A 200 8.52 13.69 -18.46
C GLY A 200 9.84 13.31 -19.16
N ILE A 201 10.59 12.34 -18.62
CA ILE A 201 11.82 11.78 -19.17
C ILE A 201 11.56 10.30 -19.43
N GLU A 202 11.20 9.94 -20.66
CA GLU A 202 10.77 8.59 -21.01
C GLU A 202 11.93 7.73 -21.53
N PHE A 203 11.93 6.46 -21.12
CA PHE A 203 12.86 5.45 -21.60
C PHE A 203 12.12 4.26 -22.20
N GLU A 204 12.69 3.66 -23.25
CA GLU A 204 12.16 2.44 -23.85
C GLU A 204 12.29 1.26 -22.87
N PRO A 205 11.17 0.66 -22.43
CA PRO A 205 11.22 -0.32 -21.34
C PRO A 205 12.00 -1.59 -21.65
N ASP A 206 11.87 -2.13 -22.86
CA ASP A 206 12.41 -3.46 -23.16
C ASP A 206 13.95 -3.45 -23.15
N GLU A 207 14.58 -2.44 -23.75
CA GLU A 207 16.05 -2.31 -23.82
C GLU A 207 16.67 -2.10 -22.43
N PHE A 208 16.13 -1.17 -21.64
CA PHE A 208 16.63 -0.93 -20.29
C PHE A 208 16.44 -2.14 -19.38
N LEU A 209 15.30 -2.83 -19.47
CA LEU A 209 15.03 -3.98 -18.61
C LEU A 209 15.83 -5.21 -19.00
N GLU A 210 16.14 -5.41 -20.29
CA GLU A 210 17.10 -6.42 -20.74
C GLU A 210 18.49 -6.12 -20.19
N TRP A 211 18.96 -4.87 -20.30
CA TRP A 211 20.22 -4.45 -19.69
C TRP A 211 20.25 -4.70 -18.18
N VAL A 212 19.17 -4.39 -17.44
CA VAL A 212 19.05 -4.67 -16.00
C VAL A 212 19.17 -6.17 -15.70
N ASP A 213 18.54 -7.04 -16.50
CA ASP A 213 18.55 -8.50 -16.29
C ASP A 213 19.95 -9.09 -16.51
N GLU A 214 20.72 -8.53 -17.46
CA GLU A 214 22.10 -8.93 -17.73
C GLU A 214 23.11 -8.34 -16.74
N SER A 215 22.83 -7.14 -16.21
CA SER A 215 23.82 -6.31 -15.51
C SER A 215 23.69 -6.31 -13.99
N ILE A 216 22.48 -6.49 -13.44
CA ILE A 216 22.22 -6.34 -12.00
C ILE A 216 22.09 -7.70 -11.32
N VAL A 217 22.88 -7.90 -10.27
CA VAL A 217 22.88 -9.12 -9.46
C VAL A 217 22.39 -8.88 -8.04
N ILE A 218 21.70 -9.86 -7.46
CA ILE A 218 21.38 -9.87 -6.02
C ILE A 218 22.56 -10.50 -5.28
N VAL A 219 23.30 -9.70 -4.51
CA VAL A 219 24.47 -10.17 -3.74
C VAL A 219 24.14 -10.59 -2.32
N ARG A 220 22.99 -10.13 -1.80
CA ARG A 220 22.50 -10.47 -0.47
C ARG A 220 20.98 -10.40 -0.45
N HIS A 221 20.33 -11.33 0.24
CA HIS A 221 18.88 -11.25 0.45
C HIS A 221 18.48 -11.85 1.80
N ARG A 222 17.37 -11.35 2.35
CA ARG A 222 16.61 -11.95 3.44
C ARG A 222 15.15 -11.66 3.19
N LEU A 223 14.40 -12.67 2.78
CA LEU A 223 13.03 -12.54 2.32
C LEU A 223 12.14 -13.55 3.03
N GLU A 224 10.88 -13.17 3.22
CA GLU A 224 9.83 -14.05 3.70
C GLU A 224 8.64 -13.90 2.76
N SER A 225 8.09 -15.03 2.31
CA SER A 225 6.86 -15.04 1.52
C SER A 225 5.66 -15.05 2.43
N THR A 226 4.62 -14.29 2.07
CA THR A 226 3.39 -14.22 2.83
C THR A 226 2.19 -14.03 1.92
N ARG A 227 1.01 -14.46 2.37
CA ARG A 227 -0.25 -14.25 1.65
C ARG A 227 -1.02 -13.15 2.33
N VAL A 228 -1.43 -12.13 1.58
CA VAL A 228 -2.20 -11.00 2.11
C VAL A 228 -3.46 -10.71 1.28
N LEU A 229 -4.41 -9.98 1.87
CA LEU A 229 -5.57 -9.47 1.17
C LEU A 229 -5.15 -8.35 0.21
N SER A 230 -5.69 -8.34 -1.01
CA SER A 230 -5.31 -7.39 -2.05
C SER A 230 -6.39 -6.32 -2.26
N GLY A 231 -6.28 -5.20 -1.53
CA GLY A 231 -7.25 -4.10 -1.63
C GLY A 231 -8.69 -4.59 -1.45
N LYS A 232 -9.58 -4.30 -2.41
CA LYS A 232 -11.02 -4.59 -2.35
C LYS A 232 -11.37 -6.08 -2.45
N LYS A 233 -10.64 -6.86 -3.26
CA LYS A 233 -10.94 -8.28 -3.53
C LYS A 233 -9.69 -9.07 -3.85
N GLY A 234 -9.69 -10.33 -3.40
CA GLY A 234 -8.70 -11.33 -3.76
C GLY A 234 -7.51 -11.35 -2.83
N THR A 235 -6.63 -12.31 -3.07
CA THR A 235 -5.42 -12.53 -2.29
C THR A 235 -4.19 -12.32 -3.17
N VAL A 236 -3.06 -12.01 -2.55
CA VAL A 236 -1.78 -11.92 -3.23
C VAL A 236 -0.73 -12.66 -2.42
N THR A 237 -0.02 -13.57 -3.09
CA THR A 237 1.24 -14.11 -2.56
C THR A 237 2.32 -13.06 -2.81
N ALA A 238 2.91 -12.58 -1.74
CA ALA A 238 3.81 -11.44 -1.67
C ALA A 238 5.06 -11.78 -0.87
N PHE A 239 6.02 -10.86 -0.78
CA PHE A 239 7.19 -10.96 0.07
C PHE A 239 7.42 -9.70 0.88
N THR A 240 8.10 -9.85 2.00
CA THR A 240 8.71 -8.78 2.80
C THR A 240 10.18 -9.10 3.05
N GLY A 241 10.98 -8.11 3.42
CA GLY A 241 12.38 -8.30 3.76
C GLY A 241 13.30 -7.35 3.00
N ALA A 242 14.53 -7.76 2.71
CA ALA A 242 15.50 -6.90 2.07
C ALA A 242 16.36 -7.66 1.04
N ILE A 243 16.84 -6.92 0.05
CA ILE A 243 17.86 -7.35 -0.91
C ILE A 243 18.98 -6.33 -0.96
N GLU A 244 20.16 -6.76 -1.39
CA GLU A 244 21.26 -5.92 -1.82
C GLU A 244 21.56 -6.24 -3.28
N LEU A 245 21.53 -5.19 -4.10
CA LEU A 245 21.78 -5.21 -5.54
C LEU A 245 23.17 -4.65 -5.82
N GLU A 246 23.84 -5.19 -6.81
CA GLU A 246 25.15 -4.72 -7.28
C GLU A 246 25.15 -4.74 -8.82
N LEU A 247 25.75 -3.70 -9.43
CA LEU A 247 26.03 -3.70 -10.86
C LEU A 247 27.27 -4.58 -11.11
N SER A 248 27.09 -5.59 -11.94
CA SER A 248 28.14 -6.55 -12.28
C SER A 248 29.34 -5.84 -12.92
N ALA A 249 30.56 -6.21 -12.53
CA ALA A 249 31.78 -5.73 -13.18
C ALA A 249 31.89 -6.15 -14.67
N LYS A 250 31.03 -7.07 -15.12
CA LYS A 250 30.92 -7.52 -16.53
C LYS A 250 29.79 -6.83 -17.30
N ALA A 251 29.01 -5.98 -16.64
CA ALA A 251 27.90 -5.27 -17.28
C ALA A 251 28.41 -4.40 -18.44
N PRO A 252 27.68 -4.36 -19.57
CA PRO A 252 27.90 -3.35 -20.60
C PRO A 252 27.78 -1.95 -19.96
N ARG A 253 28.79 -1.10 -20.16
CA ARG A 253 28.74 0.28 -19.69
C ARG A 253 27.75 1.07 -20.53
N ASP A 254 26.84 1.74 -19.86
CA ASP A 254 25.87 2.65 -20.45
C ASP A 254 25.56 3.73 -19.41
N ASP A 255 26.12 4.92 -19.62
CA ASP A 255 26.02 6.02 -18.66
C ASP A 255 24.56 6.44 -18.43
N GLU A 256 23.72 6.37 -19.47
CA GLU A 256 22.32 6.76 -19.40
C GLU A 256 21.51 5.74 -18.58
N TYR A 257 21.76 4.45 -18.77
CA TYR A 257 21.13 3.39 -17.98
C TYR A 257 21.64 3.33 -16.55
N GLU A 258 22.94 3.57 -16.30
CA GLU A 258 23.48 3.68 -14.94
C GLU A 258 22.86 4.88 -14.19
N GLN A 259 22.70 6.03 -14.86
CA GLN A 259 22.03 7.21 -14.32
C GLN A 259 20.55 6.92 -14.02
N LEU A 260 19.83 6.31 -14.95
CA LEU A 260 18.42 5.92 -14.75
C LEU A 260 18.28 4.92 -13.60
N LEU A 261 19.14 3.90 -13.55
CA LEU A 261 19.17 2.89 -12.48
C LEU A 261 19.26 3.57 -11.11
N PHE A 262 20.17 4.55 -10.97
CA PHE A 262 20.34 5.30 -9.73
C PHE A 262 19.13 6.19 -9.39
N ALA A 263 18.56 6.87 -10.39
CA ALA A 263 17.36 7.68 -10.23
C ALA A 263 16.15 6.82 -9.79
N LEU A 264 15.95 5.64 -10.39
CA LEU A 264 14.87 4.71 -10.05
C LEU A 264 15.02 4.15 -8.63
N VAL A 265 16.25 3.88 -8.18
CA VAL A 265 16.52 3.50 -6.79
C VAL A 265 16.09 4.58 -5.82
N HIS A 266 16.37 5.86 -6.11
CA HIS A 266 15.98 6.98 -5.26
C HIS A 266 14.49 7.33 -5.38
N LEU A 267 13.83 6.94 -6.47
CA LEU A 267 12.37 7.00 -6.61
C LEU A 267 11.67 5.92 -5.77
N ALA A 268 12.31 4.79 -5.49
CA ALA A 268 11.70 3.62 -4.85
C ALA A 268 10.98 3.94 -3.51
N PRO A 269 11.55 4.76 -2.59
CA PRO A 269 10.85 5.13 -1.36
C PRO A 269 9.57 5.92 -1.58
N TYR A 270 9.48 6.71 -2.65
CA TYR A 270 8.29 7.50 -2.95
C TYR A 270 7.19 6.64 -3.56
N CYS A 271 7.55 5.89 -4.60
CA CYS A 271 6.59 5.21 -5.45
C CYS A 271 6.24 3.77 -5.01
N GLY A 272 7.03 3.21 -4.10
CA GLY A 272 6.92 1.82 -3.68
C GLY A 272 7.18 0.83 -4.82
N THR A 273 7.18 -0.46 -4.47
CA THR A 273 7.49 -1.56 -5.39
C THR A 273 6.26 -2.43 -5.66
N GLY A 274 6.11 -2.85 -6.91
CA GLY A 274 5.06 -3.77 -7.34
C GLY A 274 3.70 -3.09 -7.49
N HIS A 275 2.65 -3.76 -7.02
CA HIS A 275 1.26 -3.36 -7.24
C HIS A 275 0.53 -3.07 -5.93
N LYS A 276 -0.58 -2.33 -6.02
CA LYS A 276 -1.46 -1.97 -4.89
C LYS A 276 -0.75 -1.09 -3.83
N THR A 277 0.19 -0.26 -4.27
CA THR A 277 0.85 0.78 -3.46
C THR A 277 -0.13 1.83 -2.93
N THR A 278 -1.28 1.99 -3.57
CA THR A 278 -2.41 2.81 -3.07
C THR A 278 -3.27 2.13 -2.01
N PHE A 279 -2.93 0.91 -1.58
CA PHE A 279 -3.64 0.14 -0.56
C PHE A 279 -2.72 -0.37 0.56
N GLY A 280 -1.55 0.25 0.75
CA GLY A 280 -0.63 -0.11 1.83
C GLY A 280 0.38 -1.21 1.51
N LEU A 281 0.43 -1.70 0.27
CA LEU A 281 1.42 -2.69 -0.18
C LEU A 281 2.64 -2.03 -0.82
N GLY A 282 3.73 -2.76 -0.98
CA GLY A 282 4.89 -2.28 -1.75
C GLY A 282 5.74 -1.19 -1.09
N GLN A 283 5.51 -0.82 0.16
CA GLN A 283 6.36 0.13 0.90
C GLN A 283 7.82 -0.30 0.85
N THR A 284 8.67 0.59 0.35
CA THR A 284 10.09 0.34 0.07
C THR A 284 10.94 1.40 0.73
N ARG A 285 12.08 1.02 1.30
CA ARG A 285 13.05 1.93 1.92
C ARG A 285 14.43 1.68 1.35
N LEU A 286 15.23 2.73 1.22
CA LEU A 286 16.66 2.61 0.93
C LEU A 286 17.40 2.06 2.15
N GLY A 287 18.44 1.27 1.89
CA GLY A 287 19.27 0.66 2.92
C GLY A 287 18.76 -0.70 3.38
N TRP A 288 19.58 -1.37 4.20
CA TRP A 288 19.28 -2.67 4.79
C TRP A 288 18.58 -2.49 6.13
N THR A 289 17.26 -2.40 6.10
CA THR A 289 16.41 -2.28 7.29
C THR A 289 15.48 -3.47 7.35
N LEU A 290 15.78 -4.38 8.27
CA LEU A 290 14.87 -5.43 8.65
C LEU A 290 14.16 -4.93 9.90
N SER A 291 13.00 -4.28 9.72
CA SER A 291 12.01 -4.36 10.80
C SER A 291 11.77 -5.85 11.08
N GLU A 292 11.57 -6.26 12.33
CA GLU A 292 11.14 -7.64 12.63
C GLU A 292 10.09 -7.99 11.58
N LEU A 293 10.37 -9.02 10.76
CA LEU A 293 9.55 -9.36 9.60
C LEU A 293 8.13 -9.49 10.11
N GLN A 294 7.33 -8.45 9.90
CA GLN A 294 5.98 -8.43 10.41
C GLN A 294 5.22 -9.32 9.44
N SER A 295 5.04 -10.59 9.84
CA SER A 295 4.01 -11.43 9.23
C SER A 295 2.73 -10.59 9.18
N PRO A 296 1.89 -10.72 8.13
CA PRO A 296 0.64 -10.01 8.07
C PRO A 296 -0.08 -10.18 9.40
N PRO A 297 -0.63 -9.10 9.97
CA PRO A 297 -1.14 -9.17 11.33
C PRO A 297 -2.11 -10.34 11.43
N ALA A 298 -1.97 -11.18 12.46
CA ALA A 298 -2.56 -12.53 12.50
C ALA A 298 -4.03 -12.60 12.06
N LEU A 299 -4.80 -11.54 12.33
CA LEU A 299 -6.17 -11.41 11.89
C LEU A 299 -6.40 -11.45 10.36
N GLN A 300 -5.56 -10.78 9.57
CA GLN A 300 -5.66 -10.82 8.10
C GLN A 300 -5.42 -12.23 7.59
N THR A 301 -4.47 -12.96 8.17
CA THR A 301 -4.22 -14.37 7.88
C THR A 301 -5.44 -15.24 8.21
N ILE A 302 -6.03 -15.07 9.41
CA ILE A 302 -7.24 -15.83 9.79
C ILE A 302 -8.41 -15.53 8.83
N LEU A 303 -8.59 -14.27 8.42
CA LEU A 303 -9.62 -13.91 7.44
C LEU A 303 -9.35 -14.57 6.08
N LEU A 304 -8.09 -14.60 5.64
CA LEU A 304 -7.69 -15.24 4.39
C LEU A 304 -7.93 -16.75 4.41
N ASP A 305 -7.52 -17.43 5.47
CA ASP A 305 -7.71 -18.87 5.62
C ASP A 305 -9.20 -19.21 5.62
N ARG A 306 -10.01 -18.38 6.29
CA ARG A 306 -11.48 -18.54 6.27
C ARG A 306 -12.09 -18.31 4.88
N ILE A 307 -11.58 -17.35 4.11
CA ILE A 307 -12.00 -17.14 2.72
C ILE A 307 -11.61 -18.34 1.85
N ALA A 308 -10.41 -18.90 2.02
CA ALA A 308 -9.95 -20.06 1.27
C ALA A 308 -10.82 -21.30 1.56
N GLU A 309 -11.04 -21.60 2.84
CA GLU A 309 -11.89 -22.70 3.30
C GLU A 309 -13.31 -22.60 2.71
N LEU A 310 -13.96 -21.44 2.83
CA LEU A 310 -15.30 -21.22 2.27
C LEU A 310 -15.31 -21.29 0.73
N THR A 311 -14.23 -20.89 0.08
CA THR A 311 -14.12 -20.97 -1.38
C THR A 311 -14.09 -22.43 -1.83
N GLU A 312 -13.28 -23.27 -1.18
CA GLU A 312 -13.22 -24.71 -1.45
C GLU A 312 -14.57 -25.39 -1.23
N LEU A 313 -15.23 -25.07 -0.11
CA LEU A 313 -16.57 -25.57 0.20
C LEU A 313 -17.58 -25.19 -0.89
N PHE A 314 -17.62 -23.92 -1.31
CA PHE A 314 -18.55 -23.48 -2.36
C PHE A 314 -18.22 -24.00 -3.75
N ILE A 315 -16.95 -24.33 -4.05
CA ILE A 315 -16.55 -25.01 -5.28
C ILE A 315 -17.05 -26.46 -5.25
N ALA A 316 -16.81 -27.18 -4.16
CA ALA A 316 -17.21 -28.59 -4.00
C ALA A 316 -18.73 -28.79 -4.13
N GLN A 317 -19.53 -27.90 -3.53
CA GLN A 317 -21.00 -27.97 -3.56
C GLN A 317 -21.63 -27.69 -4.94
N ARG A 318 -20.88 -27.11 -5.88
CA ARG A 318 -21.44 -26.67 -7.17
C ARG A 318 -21.54 -27.75 -8.24
N TYR A 319 -21.15 -29.01 -7.95
CA TYR A 319 -21.38 -30.28 -8.67
C TYR A 319 -21.37 -30.36 -10.23
N ARG A 320 -21.17 -29.27 -10.99
CA ARG A 320 -20.94 -29.26 -12.45
C ARG A 320 -19.98 -28.15 -12.88
N THR A 321 -18.78 -28.62 -13.27
CA THR A 321 -17.85 -28.14 -14.31
C THR A 321 -17.64 -26.63 -14.53
N GLY A 322 -16.51 -26.15 -13.99
CA GLY A 322 -15.37 -25.80 -14.84
C GLY A 322 -15.45 -24.49 -15.62
N GLY A 323 -15.00 -23.40 -14.98
CA GLY A 323 -14.67 -22.15 -15.64
C GLY A 323 -14.21 -21.10 -14.63
N ASP A 324 -13.33 -20.19 -15.05
CA ASP A 324 -12.81 -19.06 -14.23
C ASP A 324 -13.96 -18.30 -13.54
N ARG A 325 -15.08 -18.11 -14.25
CA ARG A 325 -16.30 -17.46 -13.73
C ARG A 325 -16.94 -18.17 -12.53
N ALA A 326 -16.95 -19.51 -12.50
CA ALA A 326 -17.55 -20.25 -11.39
C ALA A 326 -16.71 -20.12 -10.11
N SER A 327 -15.38 -20.17 -10.27
CA SER A 327 -14.40 -19.94 -9.20
C SER A 327 -14.49 -18.52 -8.65
N GLN A 328 -14.53 -17.51 -9.53
CA GLN A 328 -14.66 -16.10 -9.13
C GLN A 328 -15.95 -15.84 -8.34
N ILE A 329 -17.07 -16.48 -8.69
CA ILE A 329 -18.32 -16.34 -7.94
C ILE A 329 -18.19 -17.04 -6.57
N ALA A 330 -17.56 -18.21 -6.50
CA ALA A 330 -17.33 -18.91 -5.22
C ALA A 330 -16.45 -18.07 -4.28
N GLU A 331 -15.35 -17.53 -4.78
CA GLU A 331 -14.48 -16.62 -4.04
C GLU A 331 -15.22 -15.36 -3.57
N THR A 332 -16.11 -14.80 -4.40
CA THR A 332 -16.92 -13.63 -4.01
C THR A 332 -17.89 -13.99 -2.88
N LEU A 333 -18.55 -15.16 -2.95
CA LEU A 333 -19.44 -15.64 -1.89
C LEU A 333 -18.68 -15.87 -0.59
N ALA A 334 -17.51 -16.51 -0.67
CA ALA A 334 -16.62 -16.76 0.46
C ALA A 334 -16.15 -15.46 1.10
N THR A 335 -15.72 -14.48 0.29
CA THR A 335 -15.32 -13.15 0.75
C THR A 335 -16.45 -12.45 1.50
N ILE A 336 -17.66 -12.41 0.93
CA ILE A 336 -18.82 -11.77 1.59
C ILE A 336 -19.16 -12.47 2.92
N GLN A 337 -19.17 -13.80 2.91
CA GLN A 337 -19.54 -14.59 4.09
C GLN A 337 -18.49 -14.49 5.20
N ALA A 338 -17.20 -14.64 4.88
CA ALA A 338 -16.12 -14.50 5.85
C ALA A 338 -16.09 -13.10 6.46
N ARG A 339 -16.22 -12.04 5.66
CA ARG A 339 -16.27 -10.66 6.17
C ARG A 339 -17.47 -10.41 7.09
N ARG A 340 -18.62 -11.00 6.76
CA ARG A 340 -19.81 -10.93 7.62
C ARG A 340 -19.61 -11.69 8.93
N GLU A 341 -18.96 -12.85 8.90
CA GLU A 341 -18.55 -13.59 10.10
C GLU A 341 -17.59 -12.78 10.98
N PHE A 342 -16.79 -11.89 10.38
CA PHE A 342 -15.91 -10.94 11.07
C PHE A 342 -16.63 -9.65 11.52
N GLY A 343 -17.97 -9.61 11.44
CA GLY A 343 -18.79 -8.54 11.99
C GLY A 343 -19.05 -7.38 11.04
N GLU A 344 -18.63 -7.47 9.77
CA GLU A 344 -18.91 -6.41 8.80
C GLU A 344 -20.37 -6.44 8.31
N SER A 345 -20.96 -5.25 8.16
CA SER A 345 -22.32 -5.11 7.63
C SER A 345 -22.37 -5.37 6.12
N LEU A 346 -23.50 -5.89 5.62
CA LEU A 346 -23.67 -6.11 4.17
C LEU A 346 -23.58 -4.81 3.35
N LYS A 347 -23.99 -3.68 3.95
CA LYS A 347 -23.88 -2.35 3.31
C LYS A 347 -22.41 -1.99 3.10
N THR A 348 -21.62 -2.15 4.15
CA THR A 348 -20.17 -1.91 4.15
C THR A 348 -19.44 -2.82 3.16
N ILE A 349 -19.78 -4.10 3.13
CA ILE A 349 -19.19 -5.06 2.18
C ILE A 349 -19.55 -4.67 0.74
N ALA A 350 -20.78 -4.22 0.49
CA ALA A 350 -21.24 -3.78 -0.83
C ALA A 350 -20.50 -2.52 -1.32
N GLU A 351 -20.32 -1.54 -0.44
CA GLU A 351 -19.55 -0.32 -0.72
C GLU A 351 -18.09 -0.65 -1.07
N ASP A 352 -17.42 -1.46 -0.24
CA ASP A 352 -16.01 -1.82 -0.45
C ASP A 352 -15.80 -2.64 -1.74
N LEU A 353 -16.72 -3.56 -2.05
CA LEU A 353 -16.67 -4.38 -3.26
C LEU A 353 -17.16 -3.64 -4.51
N GLN A 354 -17.69 -2.42 -4.38
CA GLN A 354 -18.38 -1.68 -5.46
C GLN A 354 -19.48 -2.51 -6.13
N MET A 355 -20.26 -3.22 -5.31
CA MET A 355 -21.37 -4.06 -5.77
C MET A 355 -22.71 -3.51 -5.26
N PRO A 356 -23.82 -3.68 -6.01
CA PRO A 356 -25.13 -3.31 -5.51
C PRO A 356 -25.47 -4.08 -4.22
N TYR A 357 -26.05 -3.38 -3.23
CA TYR A 357 -26.41 -3.96 -1.94
C TYR A 357 -27.30 -5.22 -2.09
N GLU A 358 -28.28 -5.18 -2.98
CA GLU A 358 -29.17 -6.32 -3.23
C GLU A 358 -28.40 -7.53 -3.79
N THR A 359 -27.38 -7.33 -4.63
CA THR A 359 -26.52 -8.41 -5.11
C THR A 359 -25.75 -9.05 -3.96
N VAL A 360 -25.14 -8.24 -3.08
CA VAL A 360 -24.41 -8.74 -1.90
C VAL A 360 -25.33 -9.48 -0.93
N LYS A 361 -26.55 -8.99 -0.73
CA LYS A 361 -27.57 -9.66 0.10
C LYS A 361 -27.99 -11.00 -0.49
N VAL A 362 -28.20 -11.09 -1.79
CA VAL A 362 -28.47 -12.38 -2.49
C VAL A 362 -27.29 -13.33 -2.31
N TYR A 363 -26.06 -12.84 -2.46
CA TYR A 363 -24.85 -13.65 -2.32
C TYR A 363 -24.68 -14.15 -0.88
N ALA A 364 -24.87 -13.31 0.13
CA ALA A 364 -24.84 -13.72 1.54
C ALA A 364 -25.91 -14.78 1.85
N LYS A 365 -27.13 -14.66 1.27
CA LYS A 365 -28.18 -15.67 1.43
C LYS A 365 -27.79 -17.01 0.77
N ARG A 366 -27.16 -16.97 -0.41
CA ARG A 366 -26.65 -18.17 -1.10
C ARG A 366 -25.53 -18.84 -0.32
N ALA A 367 -24.57 -18.07 0.19
CA ALA A 367 -23.48 -18.58 1.01
C ALA A 367 -23.99 -19.30 2.26
N LYS A 368 -24.93 -18.69 3.00
CA LYS A 368 -25.54 -19.31 4.19
C LYS A 368 -26.25 -20.62 3.85
N ARG A 369 -26.97 -20.69 2.72
CA ARG A 369 -27.64 -21.92 2.27
C ARG A 369 -26.64 -23.03 1.94
N GLY A 370 -25.54 -22.70 1.28
CA GLY A 370 -24.46 -23.66 1.00
C GLY A 370 -23.91 -24.27 2.29
N MET A 371 -23.67 -23.45 3.32
CA MET A 371 -23.16 -23.93 4.61
C MET A 371 -24.17 -24.75 5.44
N SER A 372 -25.47 -24.72 5.11
CA SER A 372 -26.51 -25.48 5.84
C SER A 372 -26.85 -26.83 5.18
N GLN A 373 -26.11 -27.23 4.14
CA GLN A 373 -26.26 -28.51 3.46
C GLN A 373 -25.16 -29.53 3.86
N GLU A 374 -24.33 -29.18 4.84
CA GLU A 374 -23.60 -30.13 5.71
C GLU A 374 -24.51 -30.55 6.86
#